data_AF-A0A8S2URY6-F1
#
_entry.id   AF-A0A8S2URY6-F1
#
_cell.length_a   1.000
_cell.length_b   1.000
_cell.length_c   1.000
_cell.angle_alpha   90.00
_cell.angle_beta   90.00
_cell.angle_gamma   90.00
#
_symmetry.space_group_name_H-M   'P 1'
#
loop_
_entity.id
_entity.type
_entity.pdbx_description
1 polymer ?
#
loop_
_entity_poly.entity_id
_entity_poly.type
_entity_poly.pdbx_seq_one_letter_code
_entity_poly.pdbx_strand_id
1 'polypeptide(L)'
;MAVTSQYDNNLVMLFGKGDGSFQIQMTYTVGSNPDSVISGDFNNDHKLDLVAANYNDNTVSVLLGKGDGSFQTQMNYTLGNAPYSVISGDFNSDNKLDLAAANDQDFSVSVLLGKGNGSFQTEVKYALGSNPSSVTSGDFNNDHKPDLAAVNSGDNTVSVLLGQGDGSFLSQYIYAVGRYPSSVISGDFNNDDRLDLAAANWDDNTVSVLLGKAAH
;
A
#
# COMPACT_ATOMS: atom_id res chain seq x y z
N MET A 1 -5.48 5.07 16.51
CA MET A 1 -4.21 4.99 15.78
C MET A 1 -3.72 3.55 15.88
N ALA A 2 -3.38 2.94 14.75
CA ALA A 2 -2.70 1.64 14.68
C ALA A 2 -1.23 1.88 14.36
N VAL A 3 -0.32 1.13 14.99
CA VAL A 3 1.13 1.18 14.73
C VAL A 3 1.65 -0.25 14.69
N THR A 4 2.56 -0.57 13.77
CA THR A 4 3.26 -1.85 13.72
C THR A 4 4.43 -1.85 14.71
N SER A 5 4.68 -2.97 15.39
CA SER A 5 5.89 -3.21 16.18
C SER A 5 6.72 -4.30 15.50
N GLN A 6 7.84 -3.88 14.90
CA GLN A 6 8.79 -4.75 14.19
C GLN A 6 9.47 -5.78 15.11
N TYR A 7 9.65 -5.46 16.40
CA TYR A 7 10.39 -6.33 17.34
C TYR A 7 9.52 -7.40 18.01
N ASP A 8 8.21 -7.17 18.12
CA ASP A 8 7.30 -8.04 18.88
C ASP A 8 6.30 -8.80 18.00
N ASN A 9 6.37 -8.65 16.68
CA ASN A 9 5.43 -9.25 15.70
C ASN A 9 3.95 -8.91 15.98
N ASN A 10 3.69 -7.65 16.34
CA ASN A 10 2.37 -7.21 16.78
C ASN A 10 1.93 -5.91 16.12
N LEU A 11 0.61 -5.74 15.99
CA LEU A 11 -0.05 -4.45 15.84
C LEU A 11 -0.41 -3.89 17.22
N VAL A 12 -0.08 -2.62 17.44
CA VAL A 12 -0.40 -1.86 18.64
C VAL A 12 -1.49 -0.84 18.32
N MET A 13 -2.59 -0.92 19.07
CA MET A 13 -3.74 -0.02 18.93
C MET A 13 -3.82 0.97 20.08
N LEU A 14 -3.89 2.26 19.73
CA LEU A 14 -4.08 3.38 20.65
C LEU A 14 -5.42 4.05 20.34
N PHE A 15 -6.38 3.94 21.25
CA PHE A 15 -7.72 4.55 21.12
C PHE A 15 -7.75 5.95 21.73
N GLY A 16 -8.11 6.95 20.94
CA GLY A 16 -8.24 8.32 21.43
C GLY A 16 -9.43 8.45 22.40
N LYS A 17 -9.26 9.20 23.48
CA LYS A 17 -10.34 9.51 24.44
C LYS A 17 -11.16 10.74 24.05
N GLY A 18 -10.79 11.42 22.96
CA GLY A 18 -11.44 12.66 22.49
C GLY A 18 -10.91 13.94 23.15
N ASP A 19 -9.96 13.83 24.08
CA ASP A 19 -9.29 14.93 24.79
C ASP A 19 -7.81 15.10 24.37
N GLY A 20 -7.40 14.44 23.28
CA GLY A 20 -6.01 14.37 22.83
C GLY A 20 -5.15 13.31 23.52
N SER A 21 -5.70 12.57 24.50
CA SER A 21 -5.03 11.41 25.13
C SER A 21 -5.52 10.08 24.55
N PHE A 22 -4.74 9.03 24.76
CA PHE A 22 -5.05 7.66 24.33
C PHE A 22 -5.34 6.74 25.53
N GLN A 23 -6.15 5.71 25.30
CA GLN A 23 -6.33 4.60 26.23
C GLN A 23 -5.07 3.72 26.26
N ILE A 24 -5.04 2.78 27.22
CA ILE A 24 -4.00 1.76 27.28
C ILE A 24 -4.00 0.97 25.97
N GLN A 25 -2.81 0.66 25.48
CA GLN A 25 -2.64 -0.03 24.22
C GLN A 25 -3.24 -1.44 24.25
N MET A 26 -3.83 -1.85 23.13
CA MET A 26 -4.16 -3.25 22.87
C MET A 26 -3.21 -3.81 21.82
N THR A 27 -2.81 -5.07 21.99
CA THR A 27 -1.84 -5.74 21.14
C THR A 27 -2.51 -6.90 20.40
N TYR A 28 -2.31 -6.98 19.09
CA TYR A 28 -2.80 -8.07 18.24
C TYR A 28 -1.63 -8.72 17.53
N THR A 29 -1.56 -10.05 17.59
CA THR A 29 -0.53 -10.83 16.90
C THR A 29 -0.72 -10.75 15.39
N VAL A 30 0.35 -10.38 14.69
CA VAL A 30 0.44 -10.42 13.23
C VAL A 30 1.54 -11.38 12.77
N GLY A 31 1.91 -11.37 11.49
CA GLY A 31 3.12 -12.05 11.02
C GLY A 31 4.40 -11.36 11.49
N SER A 32 5.53 -11.96 11.16
CA SER A 32 6.85 -11.54 11.62
C SER A 32 7.33 -10.25 10.94
N ASN A 33 7.91 -9.35 11.74
CA ASN A 33 8.43 -8.05 11.30
C ASN A 33 7.41 -7.24 10.47
N PRO A 34 6.28 -6.83 11.08
CA PRO A 34 5.28 -6.03 10.37
C PRO A 34 5.82 -4.63 10.07
N ASP A 35 5.81 -4.22 8.81
CA ASP A 35 6.47 -2.98 8.36
C ASP A 35 5.46 -1.88 8.02
N SER A 36 4.34 -2.23 7.40
CA SER A 36 3.27 -1.30 7.01
C SER A 36 1.92 -1.76 7.57
N VAL A 37 1.06 -0.80 7.93
CA VAL A 37 -0.34 -1.04 8.32
C VAL A 37 -1.27 -0.06 7.62
N ILE A 38 -2.39 -0.57 7.12
CA ILE A 38 -3.49 0.22 6.59
C ILE A 38 -4.80 -0.19 7.25
N SER A 39 -5.81 0.67 7.10
CA SER A 39 -7.16 0.44 7.61
C SER A 39 -8.20 0.68 6.52
N GLY A 40 -9.25 -0.13 6.51
CA GLY A 40 -10.34 -0.06 5.52
C GLY A 40 -11.54 -0.90 5.97
N ASP A 41 -12.65 -0.85 5.26
CA ASP A 41 -13.80 -1.75 5.45
C ASP A 41 -13.67 -2.87 4.40
N PHE A 42 -12.93 -3.93 4.70
CA PHE A 42 -12.59 -4.99 3.72
C PHE A 42 -13.70 -6.04 3.60
N ASN A 43 -14.68 -6.02 4.50
CA ASN A 43 -15.81 -6.96 4.53
C ASN A 43 -17.19 -6.31 4.35
N ASN A 44 -17.24 -5.00 4.08
CA ASN A 44 -18.45 -4.20 3.85
C ASN A 44 -19.44 -4.23 5.04
N ASP A 45 -18.93 -4.29 6.27
CA ASP A 45 -19.76 -4.25 7.48
C ASP A 45 -19.78 -2.89 8.19
N HIS A 46 -19.15 -1.88 7.56
CA HIS A 46 -18.99 -0.51 8.05
C HIS A 46 -18.17 -0.37 9.32
N LYS A 47 -17.33 -1.36 9.62
CA LYS A 47 -16.35 -1.30 10.71
C LYS A 47 -14.96 -1.25 10.12
N LEU A 48 -14.07 -0.58 10.84
CA LEU A 48 -12.70 -0.46 10.41
C LEU A 48 -11.95 -1.76 10.71
N ASP A 49 -11.44 -2.38 9.66
CA ASP A 49 -10.53 -3.50 9.66
C ASP A 49 -9.08 -3.02 9.52
N LEU A 50 -8.11 -3.91 9.74
CA LEU A 50 -6.68 -3.64 9.56
C LEU A 50 -6.02 -4.65 8.63
N VAL A 51 -5.05 -4.19 7.87
CA VAL A 51 -4.12 -5.03 7.11
C VAL A 51 -2.69 -4.65 7.46
N ALA A 52 -1.86 -5.63 7.80
CA ALA A 52 -0.44 -5.44 8.07
C ALA A 52 0.42 -6.24 7.08
N ALA A 53 1.43 -5.61 6.50
CA ALA A 53 2.44 -6.28 5.68
C ALA A 53 3.55 -6.84 6.57
N ASN A 54 3.78 -8.16 6.49
CA ASN A 54 4.72 -8.89 7.34
C ASN A 54 5.98 -9.21 6.54
N TYR A 55 7.01 -8.39 6.70
CA TYR A 55 8.22 -8.42 5.88
C TYR A 55 8.90 -9.80 5.89
N ASN A 56 9.07 -10.42 7.07
CA ASN A 56 9.81 -11.68 7.16
C ASN A 56 8.97 -12.92 6.79
N ASP A 57 7.64 -12.83 6.89
CA ASP A 57 6.74 -13.96 6.62
C ASP A 57 6.23 -14.00 5.17
N ASN A 58 6.53 -12.97 4.35
CA ASN A 58 6.05 -12.83 2.97
C ASN A 58 4.52 -12.90 2.89
N THR A 59 3.84 -12.23 3.81
CA THR A 59 2.38 -12.23 3.90
C THR A 59 1.83 -10.85 4.22
N VAL A 60 0.52 -10.68 4.01
CA VAL A 60 -0.28 -9.70 4.77
C VAL A 60 -1.19 -10.40 5.77
N SER A 61 -1.31 -9.83 6.96
CA SER A 61 -2.29 -10.18 7.98
C SER A 61 -3.52 -9.29 7.85
N VAL A 62 -4.71 -9.88 7.73
CA VAL A 62 -6.00 -9.19 7.69
C VAL A 62 -6.74 -9.43 9.01
N LEU A 63 -7.09 -8.36 9.71
CA LEU A 63 -7.77 -8.39 11.00
C LEU A 63 -9.10 -7.65 10.87
N LEU A 64 -10.21 -8.41 10.92
CA LEU A 64 -11.54 -7.82 10.80
C LEU A 64 -11.99 -7.18 12.12
N GLY A 65 -12.45 -5.94 12.06
CA GLY A 65 -12.92 -5.16 13.18
C GLY A 65 -14.27 -5.66 13.71
N LYS A 66 -14.43 -5.66 15.03
CA LYS A 66 -15.73 -5.96 15.66
C LYS A 66 -16.59 -4.72 15.88
N GLY A 67 -16.00 -3.53 15.72
CA GLY A 67 -16.66 -2.22 15.86
C GLY A 67 -16.56 -1.63 17.27
N ASP A 68 -16.01 -2.36 18.22
CA ASP A 68 -15.78 -1.95 19.61
C ASP A 68 -14.30 -1.63 19.90
N GLY A 69 -13.49 -1.49 18.85
CA GLY A 69 -12.04 -1.35 18.94
C GLY A 69 -11.28 -2.68 19.06
N SER A 70 -11.98 -3.81 19.09
CA SER A 70 -11.35 -5.13 19.03
C SER A 70 -11.41 -5.76 17.65
N PHE A 71 -10.51 -6.72 17.40
CA PHE A 71 -10.39 -7.42 16.12
C PHE A 71 -10.59 -8.93 16.25
N GLN A 72 -10.95 -9.56 15.15
CA GLN A 72 -10.95 -11.01 14.99
C GLN A 72 -9.52 -11.56 14.87
N THR A 73 -9.38 -12.89 14.90
CA THR A 73 -8.10 -13.54 14.61
C THR A 73 -7.66 -13.21 13.19
N GLN A 74 -6.37 -12.98 13.00
CA GLN A 74 -5.81 -12.67 11.69
C GLN A 74 -6.05 -13.79 10.66
N MET A 75 -6.26 -13.38 9.42
CA MET A 75 -6.14 -14.22 8.24
C MET A 75 -4.90 -13.80 7.45
N ASN A 76 -4.07 -14.76 7.04
CA ASN A 76 -2.84 -14.46 6.32
C ASN A 76 -2.99 -14.78 4.83
N TYR A 77 -2.46 -13.90 3.99
CA TYR A 77 -2.38 -14.07 2.54
C TYR A 77 -0.93 -13.96 2.11
N THR A 78 -0.44 -14.96 1.37
CA THR A 78 0.91 -14.97 0.82
C THR A 78 1.08 -13.91 -0.26
N LEU A 79 2.21 -13.22 -0.19
CA LEU A 79 2.67 -12.21 -1.13
C LEU A 79 3.99 -12.62 -1.79
N GLY A 80 4.60 -11.68 -2.53
CA GLY A 80 6.02 -11.72 -2.82
C GLY A 80 6.91 -11.56 -1.60
N ASN A 81 8.20 -11.75 -1.81
CA ASN A 81 9.20 -11.73 -0.76
C ASN A 81 9.38 -10.32 -0.20
N ALA A 82 9.41 -10.22 1.13
CA ALA A 82 9.67 -8.98 1.86
C ALA A 82 8.69 -7.84 1.51
N PRO A 83 7.37 -8.00 1.77
CA PRO A 83 6.40 -6.93 1.56
C PRO A 83 6.67 -5.78 2.53
N TYR A 84 7.04 -4.62 1.98
CA TYR A 84 7.49 -3.45 2.75
C TYR A 84 6.36 -2.43 2.93
N SER A 85 5.59 -2.19 1.87
CA SER A 85 4.48 -1.23 1.86
C SER A 85 3.21 -1.89 1.34
N VAL A 86 2.05 -1.55 1.89
CA VAL A 86 0.74 -2.00 1.42
C VAL A 86 -0.23 -0.83 1.34
N ILE A 87 -1.05 -0.80 0.29
CA ILE A 87 -2.17 0.14 0.10
C ILE A 87 -3.44 -0.63 -0.25
N SER A 88 -4.59 0.04 -0.13
CA SER A 88 -5.88 -0.47 -0.59
C SER A 88 -6.55 0.48 -1.58
N GLY A 89 -7.30 -0.08 -2.53
CA GLY A 89 -8.13 0.64 -3.50
C GLY A 89 -9.07 -0.33 -4.22
N ASP A 90 -10.03 0.18 -4.99
CA ASP A 90 -10.89 -0.65 -5.87
C ASP A 90 -10.26 -0.73 -7.26
N PHE A 91 -9.34 -1.66 -7.49
CA PHE A 91 -8.52 -1.75 -8.69
C PHE A 91 -9.23 -2.43 -9.86
N ASN A 92 -10.40 -3.03 -9.63
CA ASN A 92 -11.20 -3.72 -10.64
C ASN A 92 -12.62 -3.14 -10.81
N SER A 93 -12.91 -2.00 -10.19
CA SER A 93 -14.21 -1.29 -10.26
C SER A 93 -15.39 -2.13 -9.78
N ASP A 94 -15.18 -3.02 -8.80
CA ASP A 94 -16.22 -3.87 -8.24
C ASP A 94 -16.78 -3.39 -6.88
N ASN A 95 -16.34 -2.20 -6.44
CA ASN A 95 -16.64 -1.55 -5.17
C ASN A 95 -16.20 -2.34 -3.94
N LYS A 96 -15.17 -3.17 -4.05
CA LYS A 96 -14.54 -3.83 -2.91
C LYS A 96 -13.10 -3.37 -2.81
N LEU A 97 -12.62 -3.27 -1.58
CA LEU A 97 -11.22 -2.93 -1.35
C LEU A 97 -10.34 -4.12 -1.74
N ASP A 98 -9.47 -3.89 -2.71
CA ASP A 98 -8.33 -4.71 -3.10
C ASP A 98 -7.08 -4.26 -2.35
N LEU A 99 -6.00 -5.03 -2.47
CA LEU A 99 -4.69 -4.70 -1.91
C LEU A 99 -3.61 -4.67 -2.98
N ALA A 100 -2.67 -3.74 -2.84
CA ALA A 100 -1.42 -3.73 -3.57
C ALA A 100 -0.25 -3.61 -2.58
N ALA A 101 0.75 -4.47 -2.71
CA ALA A 101 1.89 -4.55 -1.79
C ALA A 101 3.22 -4.55 -2.53
N ALA A 102 4.13 -3.63 -2.18
CA ALA A 102 5.49 -3.57 -2.71
C ALA A 102 6.38 -4.62 -2.03
N ASN A 103 6.95 -5.53 -2.82
CA ASN A 103 7.78 -6.64 -2.37
C ASN A 103 9.25 -6.32 -2.62
N ASP A 104 9.95 -5.88 -1.57
CA ASP A 104 11.32 -5.35 -1.62
C ASP A 104 12.31 -6.33 -2.26
N GLN A 105 12.26 -7.61 -1.87
CA GLN A 105 13.23 -8.62 -2.34
C GLN A 105 12.80 -9.35 -3.61
N ASP A 106 11.52 -9.25 -4.00
CA ASP A 106 11.00 -9.84 -5.24
C ASP A 106 10.98 -8.84 -6.42
N PHE A 107 11.31 -7.56 -6.19
CA PHE A 107 11.29 -6.49 -7.20
C PHE A 107 9.95 -6.42 -7.91
N SER A 108 8.86 -6.49 -7.14
CA SER A 108 7.50 -6.57 -7.67
C SER A 108 6.48 -5.87 -6.79
N VAL A 109 5.30 -5.65 -7.33
CA VAL A 109 4.07 -5.38 -6.57
C VAL A 109 3.14 -6.57 -6.69
N SER A 110 2.63 -7.06 -5.56
CA SER A 110 1.56 -8.06 -5.50
C SER A 110 0.21 -7.35 -5.45
N VAL A 111 -0.74 -7.75 -6.29
CA VAL A 111 -2.13 -7.27 -6.30
C VAL A 111 -3.06 -8.40 -5.90
N LEU A 112 -3.91 -8.16 -4.89
CA LEU A 112 -4.87 -9.12 -4.37
C LEU A 112 -6.26 -8.52 -4.45
N LEU A 113 -7.11 -9.09 -5.30
CA LEU A 113 -8.48 -8.63 -5.46
C LEU A 113 -9.35 -9.08 -4.27
N GLY A 114 -10.08 -8.14 -3.69
CA GLY A 114 -10.98 -8.35 -2.58
C GLY A 114 -12.22 -9.13 -3.00
N LYS A 115 -12.68 -10.02 -2.14
CA LYS A 115 -13.98 -10.71 -2.30
C LYS A 115 -15.11 -9.99 -1.57
N GLY A 116 -14.80 -8.92 -0.83
CA GLY A 116 -15.78 -8.06 -0.14
C GLY A 116 -16.37 -8.67 1.12
N ASN A 117 -15.76 -9.75 1.61
CA ASN A 117 -16.12 -10.43 2.86
C ASN A 117 -14.90 -10.55 3.81
N GLY A 118 -13.89 -9.68 3.62
CA GLY A 118 -12.62 -9.74 4.35
C GLY A 118 -11.62 -10.75 3.82
N SER A 119 -11.93 -11.46 2.73
CA SER A 119 -11.00 -12.38 2.07
C SER A 119 -10.58 -11.93 0.68
N PHE A 120 -9.42 -12.41 0.25
CA PHE A 120 -8.80 -12.01 -1.01
C PHE A 120 -8.62 -13.17 -1.99
N GLN A 121 -8.46 -12.85 -3.26
CA GLN A 121 -8.01 -13.78 -4.30
C GLN A 121 -6.49 -14.03 -4.16
N THR A 122 -5.99 -15.01 -4.90
CA THR A 122 -4.54 -15.24 -5.01
C THR A 122 -3.88 -14.03 -5.65
N GLU A 123 -2.67 -13.71 -5.19
CA GLU A 123 -1.90 -12.60 -5.73
C GLU A 123 -1.62 -12.73 -7.23
N VAL A 124 -1.57 -11.58 -7.90
CA VAL A 124 -0.93 -11.42 -9.20
C VAL A 124 0.25 -10.46 -9.03
N LYS A 125 1.44 -10.84 -9.50
CA LYS A 125 2.65 -10.03 -9.38
C LYS A 125 2.95 -9.27 -10.66
N TYR A 126 3.40 -8.04 -10.50
CA TYR A 126 3.91 -7.20 -11.58
C TYR A 126 5.33 -6.75 -11.26
N ALA A 127 6.22 -6.82 -12.25
CA ALA A 127 7.61 -6.42 -12.07
C ALA A 127 7.75 -4.91 -11.85
N LEU A 128 8.58 -4.54 -10.88
CA LEU A 128 8.99 -3.17 -10.57
C LEU A 128 10.50 -3.00 -10.83
N GLY A 129 11.09 -1.92 -10.31
CA GLY A 129 12.54 -1.80 -10.15
C GLY A 129 13.04 -2.47 -8.87
N SER A 130 14.34 -2.37 -8.63
CA SER A 130 15.02 -2.98 -7.48
C SER A 130 14.63 -2.32 -6.15
N ASN A 131 14.36 -3.14 -5.14
CA ASN A 131 14.03 -2.73 -3.77
C ASN A 131 12.89 -1.71 -3.67
N PRO A 132 11.67 -2.06 -4.13
CA PRO A 132 10.51 -1.18 -4.01
C PRO A 132 10.14 -0.97 -2.54
N SER A 133 10.08 0.30 -2.11
CA SER A 133 9.95 0.69 -0.70
C SER A 133 8.63 1.39 -0.35
N SER A 134 7.90 1.89 -1.35
CA SER A 134 6.60 2.53 -1.15
C SER A 134 5.77 2.42 -2.43
N VAL A 135 4.46 2.25 -2.27
CA VAL A 135 3.48 2.21 -3.36
C VAL A 135 2.36 3.21 -3.07
N THR A 136 1.86 3.86 -4.12
CA THR A 136 0.66 4.70 -4.11
C THR A 136 -0.23 4.35 -5.31
N SER A 137 -1.47 4.83 -5.28
CA SER A 137 -2.43 4.65 -6.38
C SER A 137 -3.02 5.99 -6.81
N GLY A 138 -3.54 6.05 -8.03
CA GLY A 138 -4.16 7.22 -8.62
C GLY A 138 -4.48 6.97 -10.09
N ASP A 139 -5.27 7.84 -10.72
CA ASP A 139 -5.46 7.86 -12.17
C ASP A 139 -4.38 8.76 -12.78
N PHE A 140 -3.27 8.17 -13.24
CA PHE A 140 -2.09 8.91 -13.72
C PHE A 140 -2.13 9.18 -15.23
N ASN A 141 -3.01 8.51 -15.96
CA ASN A 141 -3.21 8.69 -17.40
C ASN A 141 -4.57 9.33 -17.75
N ASN A 142 -5.40 9.64 -16.76
CA ASN A 142 -6.73 10.23 -16.88
C ASN A 142 -7.72 9.36 -17.69
N ASP A 143 -7.65 8.03 -17.50
CA ASP A 143 -8.57 7.06 -18.11
C ASP A 143 -9.66 6.53 -17.16
N HIS A 144 -9.70 7.09 -15.93
CA HIS A 144 -10.62 6.75 -14.84
C HIS A 144 -10.46 5.34 -14.28
N LYS A 145 -9.28 4.72 -14.48
CA LYS A 145 -8.92 3.46 -13.85
C LYS A 145 -7.79 3.71 -12.86
N PRO A 146 -7.77 2.98 -11.73
CA PRO A 146 -6.66 3.09 -10.81
C PRO A 146 -5.37 2.53 -11.41
N ASP A 147 -4.35 3.37 -11.43
CA ASP A 147 -2.97 3.01 -11.70
C ASP A 147 -2.20 2.84 -10.39
N LEU A 148 -1.02 2.24 -10.47
CA LEU A 148 -0.08 2.11 -9.35
C LEU A 148 1.22 2.84 -9.67
N ALA A 149 1.81 3.47 -8.65
CA ALA A 149 3.16 4.00 -8.72
C ALA A 149 3.97 3.53 -7.51
N ALA A 150 5.22 3.14 -7.73
CA ALA A 150 6.11 2.67 -6.68
C ALA A 150 7.50 3.28 -6.80
N VAL A 151 8.11 3.64 -5.68
CA VAL A 151 9.53 4.03 -5.64
C VAL A 151 10.42 2.81 -5.44
N ASN A 152 11.51 2.76 -6.21
CA ASN A 152 12.50 1.69 -6.20
C ASN A 152 13.81 2.24 -5.65
N SER A 153 14.09 1.94 -4.39
CA SER A 153 15.24 2.50 -3.67
C SER A 153 16.58 2.04 -4.24
N GLY A 154 16.63 0.82 -4.79
CA GLY A 154 17.85 0.24 -5.38
C GLY A 154 18.20 0.83 -6.74
N ASP A 155 17.20 1.26 -7.51
CA ASP A 155 17.38 1.79 -8.87
C ASP A 155 17.33 3.32 -8.94
N ASN A 156 16.89 4.01 -7.88
CA ASN A 156 16.62 5.46 -7.88
C ASN A 156 15.56 5.86 -8.91
N THR A 157 14.48 5.07 -8.97
CA THR A 157 13.41 5.26 -9.94
C THR A 157 12.03 5.24 -9.29
N VAL A 158 11.04 5.77 -10.02
CA VAL A 158 9.62 5.51 -9.82
C VAL A 158 9.14 4.64 -10.98
N SER A 159 8.50 3.53 -10.65
CA SER A 159 7.74 2.69 -11.59
C SER A 159 6.28 3.13 -11.60
N VAL A 160 5.67 3.26 -12.79
CA VAL A 160 4.23 3.55 -12.96
C VAL A 160 3.60 2.44 -13.79
N LEU A 161 2.58 1.78 -13.24
CA LEU A 161 1.86 0.67 -13.85
C LEU A 161 0.44 1.13 -14.13
N LEU A 162 0.07 1.20 -15.40
CA LEU A 162 -1.27 1.63 -15.79
C LEU A 162 -2.28 0.49 -15.62
N GLY A 163 -3.39 0.78 -14.96
CA GLY A 163 -4.47 -0.15 -14.69
C GLY A 163 -5.35 -0.38 -15.92
N GLN A 164 -5.81 -1.62 -16.10
CA GLN A 164 -6.75 -1.97 -17.17
C GLN A 164 -8.21 -1.88 -16.71
N GLY A 165 -8.44 -1.70 -15.40
CA GLY A 165 -9.77 -1.55 -14.78
C GLY A 165 -10.43 -2.87 -14.42
N ASP A 166 -9.75 -4.00 -14.63
CA ASP A 166 -10.20 -5.35 -14.26
C ASP A 166 -9.31 -5.98 -13.16
N GLY A 167 -8.51 -5.14 -12.48
CA GLY A 167 -7.52 -5.58 -11.51
C GLY A 167 -6.17 -5.99 -12.12
N SER A 168 -6.04 -5.93 -13.45
CA SER A 168 -4.77 -6.14 -14.13
C SER A 168 -4.04 -4.85 -14.50
N PHE A 169 -2.71 -4.93 -14.59
CA PHE A 169 -1.84 -3.79 -14.87
C PHE A 169 -0.90 -4.05 -16.05
N LEU A 170 -0.59 -3.00 -16.81
CA LEU A 170 0.40 -3.03 -17.87
C LEU A 170 1.83 -3.09 -17.32
N SER A 171 2.80 -3.34 -18.20
CA SER A 171 4.22 -3.22 -17.86
C SER A 171 4.56 -1.79 -17.40
N GLN A 172 5.49 -1.69 -16.44
CA GLN A 172 5.92 -0.42 -15.87
C GLN A 172 6.50 0.57 -16.89
N TYR A 173 6.15 1.84 -16.72
CA TYR A 173 6.97 2.99 -17.15
C TYR A 173 7.93 3.36 -16.03
N ILE A 174 9.16 3.75 -16.37
CA ILE A 174 10.22 4.01 -15.39
C ILE A 174 10.69 5.46 -15.52
N TYR A 175 10.70 6.16 -14.39
CA TYR A 175 11.15 7.56 -14.29
C TYR A 175 12.30 7.65 -13.28
N ALA A 176 13.41 8.28 -13.67
CA ALA A 176 14.50 8.53 -12.74
C ALA A 176 14.11 9.60 -11.71
N VAL A 177 14.49 9.39 -10.46
CA VAL A 177 14.34 10.34 -9.36
C VAL A 177 15.69 10.50 -8.62
N GLY A 178 15.70 11.22 -7.49
CA GLY A 178 16.89 11.32 -6.65
C GLY A 178 17.25 9.98 -5.98
N ARG A 179 18.35 9.98 -5.23
CA ARG A 179 18.94 8.78 -4.67
C ARG A 179 18.19 8.26 -3.46
N TYR A 180 18.06 6.93 -3.42
CA TYR A 180 17.41 6.16 -2.36
C TYR A 180 16.00 6.70 -2.04
N PRO A 181 15.07 6.71 -3.01
CA PRO A 181 13.72 7.15 -2.78
C PRO A 181 13.02 6.21 -1.77
N SER A 182 12.39 6.79 -0.76
CA SER A 182 11.83 6.05 0.39
C SER A 182 10.32 6.14 0.52
N SER A 183 9.69 7.14 -0.10
CA SER A 183 8.25 7.35 -0.06
C SER A 183 7.78 8.05 -1.32
N VAL A 184 6.57 7.70 -1.77
CA VAL A 184 5.89 8.35 -2.88
C VAL A 184 4.47 8.74 -2.49
N ILE A 185 4.05 9.93 -2.91
CA ILE A 185 2.67 10.39 -2.82
C ILE A 185 2.19 10.87 -4.19
N SER A 186 0.88 10.82 -4.39
CA SER A 186 0.19 11.37 -5.55
C SER A 186 -0.64 12.59 -5.16
N GLY A 187 -0.77 13.54 -6.08
CA GLY A 187 -1.58 14.75 -5.92
C GLY A 187 -1.41 15.69 -7.09
N ASP A 188 -2.38 16.56 -7.35
CA ASP A 188 -2.21 17.64 -8.30
C ASP A 188 -1.40 18.77 -7.63
N PHE A 189 -0.10 18.85 -7.94
CA PHE A 189 0.81 19.81 -7.33
C PHE A 189 0.95 21.11 -8.15
N ASN A 190 0.42 21.14 -9.38
CA ASN A 190 0.54 22.26 -10.29
C ASN A 190 -0.82 22.91 -10.67
N ASN A 191 -1.95 22.35 -10.20
CA ASN A 191 -3.33 22.71 -10.51
C ASN A 191 -3.69 22.57 -12.01
N ASP A 192 -3.26 21.48 -12.66
CA ASP A 192 -3.63 21.14 -14.05
C ASP A 192 -4.72 20.06 -14.17
N ASP A 193 -5.36 19.71 -13.05
CA ASP A 193 -6.37 18.67 -12.91
C ASP A 193 -5.86 17.26 -13.28
N ARG A 194 -4.53 17.03 -13.22
CA ARG A 194 -3.91 15.71 -13.36
C ARG A 194 -3.12 15.37 -12.11
N LEU A 195 -3.07 14.08 -11.78
CA LEU A 195 -2.24 13.62 -10.68
C LEU A 195 -0.76 13.66 -11.08
N ASP A 196 0.03 14.34 -10.25
CA ASP A 196 1.48 14.30 -10.23
C ASP A 196 1.97 13.29 -9.19
N LEU A 197 3.27 12.97 -9.23
CA LEU A 197 3.95 12.16 -8.21
C LEU A 197 5.05 12.97 -7.53
N ALA A 198 5.17 12.85 -6.21
CA ALA A 198 6.30 13.38 -5.44
C ALA A 198 7.00 12.25 -4.69
N ALA A 199 8.32 12.15 -4.86
CA ALA A 199 9.17 11.15 -4.22
C ALA A 199 10.17 11.80 -3.26
N ALA A 200 10.22 11.31 -2.02
CA ALA A 200 11.22 11.74 -1.05
C ALA A 200 12.52 10.93 -1.22
N ASN A 201 13.63 11.62 -1.48
CA ASN A 201 14.94 11.02 -1.75
C ASN A 201 15.83 11.14 -0.51
N TRP A 202 15.99 10.03 0.20
CA TRP A 202 16.62 10.03 1.53
C TRP A 202 18.11 10.40 1.47
N ASP A 203 18.85 9.83 0.52
CA ASP A 203 20.31 10.01 0.46
C ASP A 203 20.69 11.39 -0.13
N ASP A 204 19.86 11.93 -1.02
CA ASP A 204 20.08 13.25 -1.63
C ASP A 204 19.55 14.42 -0.80
N ASN A 205 18.71 14.17 0.22
CA ASN A 205 17.96 15.21 0.94
C ASN A 205 17.10 16.08 0.01
N THR A 206 16.45 15.47 -0.98
CA THR A 206 15.62 16.17 -1.97
C THR A 206 14.23 15.55 -2.09
N VAL A 207 13.33 16.28 -2.76
CA VAL A 207 12.06 15.74 -3.27
C VAL A 207 12.07 15.86 -4.79
N SER A 208 11.81 14.76 -5.49
CA SER A 208 11.57 14.76 -6.94
C SER A 208 10.07 14.91 -7.19
N VAL A 209 9.68 15.78 -8.14
CA VAL A 209 8.28 15.92 -8.59
C VAL A 209 8.21 15.54 -10.06
N LEU A 210 7.36 14.57 -10.37
CA LEU A 210 7.07 14.10 -11.73
C LEU A 210 5.68 14.62 -12.11
N LEU A 211 5.63 15.57 -13.05
CA LEU A 211 4.36 16.16 -13.47
C LEU A 211 3.61 15.23 -14.44
N GLY A 212 2.33 15.03 -14.17
CA GLY A 212 1.40 14.37 -15.08
C GLY A 212 1.33 15.11 -16.42
N LYS A 213 1.16 14.37 -17.52
CA LYS A 213 1.03 14.97 -18.86
C LYS A 213 -0.16 14.37 -19.59
N ALA A 214 -0.76 15.16 -20.48
CA ALA A 214 -1.73 14.65 -21.43
C ALA A 214 -1.10 13.52 -22.27
N ALA A 215 -1.85 12.43 -22.47
CA ALA A 215 -1.56 11.50 -23.55
C ALA A 215 -1.62 12.25 -24.89
N HIS A 216 -0.63 12.02 -25.76
CA HIS A 216 -0.59 12.54 -27.13
C HIS A 216 -1.60 11.84 -28.03
#